data_AF-A0A8T5USW9-F1
#
_entry.id   AF-A0A8T5USW9-F1
#
_cell.length_a   1.000
_cell.length_b   1.000
_cell.length_c   1.000
_cell.angle_alpha   90.00
_cell.angle_beta   90.00
_cell.angle_gamma   90.00
#
_symmetry.space_group_name_H-M   'P 1'
#
loop_
_entity.id
_entity.type
_entity.pdbx_description
1 polymer ?
#
loop_
_entity_poly.entity_id
_entity_poly.type
_entity_poly.pdbx_seq_one_letter_code
_entity_poly.pdbx_strand_id
1 'polypeptide(L)' 'MKKEIINIGILGLGTVGQGVLKILRENKEFIEQGIFPCKINIKKIADKNKKIALDNKNYYKILTDSAEEVIADPGIDIIV' A
#
# COMPACT_ATOMS: atom_id res chain seq x y z
N MET A 1 12.85 13.16 -13.21
CA MET A 1 13.46 13.24 -11.87
C MET A 1 13.26 11.91 -11.16
N LYS A 2 14.26 11.38 -10.45
CA LYS A 2 14.06 10.20 -9.57
C LYS A 2 13.23 10.64 -8.35
N LYS A 3 12.15 9.92 -8.03
CA LYS A 3 11.38 10.16 -6.80
C LYS A 3 12.14 9.61 -5.59
N GLU A 4 12.08 10.33 -4.48
CA GLU A 4 12.66 9.87 -3.20
C GLU A 4 11.81 8.76 -2.54
N ILE A 5 10.49 8.81 -2.76
CA ILE A 5 9.53 7.85 -2.19
C ILE A 5 8.58 7.41 -3.31
N ILE A 6 8.40 6.10 -3.42
CA ILE A 6 7.39 5.46 -4.26
C ILE A 6 6.19 5.14 -3.36
N ASN A 7 5.07 5.81 -3.62
CA ASN A 7 3.82 5.60 -2.90
C ASN A 7 3.00 4.51 -3.59
N ILE A 8 2.62 3.49 -2.84
CA ILE A 8 1.89 2.32 -3.32
C ILE A 8 0.45 2.39 -2.84
N GLY A 9 -0.48 2.24 -3.78
CA GLY A 9 -1.90 1.98 -3.54
C GLY A 9 -2.19 0.49 -3.70
N ILE A 10 -3.01 -0.09 -2.83
CA ILE A 10 -3.44 -1.49 -2.94
C ILE A 10 -4.96 -1.55 -3.11
N LEU A 11 -5.44 -2.20 -4.16
CA LEU A 11 -6.85 -2.47 -4.43
C LEU A 11 -7.17 -3.93 -4.10
N GLY A 12 -7.80 -4.12 -2.95
CA GLY A 12 -8.16 -5.42 -2.42
C GLY A 12 -7.16 -5.92 -1.38
N LEU A 13 -7.68 -6.32 -0.23
CA LEU A 13 -6.97 -6.86 0.92
C LEU A 13 -7.55 -8.22 1.34
N GLY A 14 -7.92 -9.02 0.34
CA GLY A 14 -8.15 -10.47 0.48
C GLY A 14 -6.83 -11.23 0.67
N THR A 15 -6.82 -12.55 0.43
CA THR A 15 -5.65 -13.41 0.65
C THR A 15 -4.38 -12.90 -0.04
N VAL A 16 -4.49 -12.50 -1.32
CA VAL A 16 -3.34 -11.99 -2.08
C VAL A 16 -2.90 -10.62 -1.58
N GLY A 17 -3.84 -9.67 -1.41
CA GLY A 17 -3.53 -8.32 -0.94
C GLY A 17 -2.87 -8.30 0.44
N GLN A 18 -3.30 -9.18 1.35
CA GLN A 18 -2.65 -9.37 2.66
C GLN A 18 -1.23 -9.92 2.52
N GLY A 19 -1.02 -10.85 1.59
CA GLY A 19 0.31 -11.37 1.26
C GLY A 19 1.24 -10.27 0.74
N VAL A 20 0.75 -9.43 -0.18
CA VAL A 20 1.49 -8.27 -0.71
C VAL A 20 1.86 -7.31 0.43
N LEU A 21 0.88 -6.91 1.24
CA LEU A 21 1.10 -6.03 2.40
C LEU A 21 2.15 -6.60 3.37
N LYS A 22 2.07 -7.91 3.66
CA LYS A 22 3.03 -8.60 4.53
C LYS A 22 4.44 -8.58 3.94
N ILE A 23 4.59 -8.99 2.68
CA ILE A 23 5.88 -9.10 1.98
C ILE A 23 6.55 -7.72 1.87
N LEU A 24 5.80 -6.68 1.47
CA LEU A 24 6.32 -5.32 1.37
C LEU A 24 6.82 -4.78 2.71
N ARG A 25 6.15 -5.14 3.81
CA ARG A 25 6.56 -4.72 5.16
C ARG A 25 7.79 -5.49 5.64
N GLU A 26 7.76 -6.82 5.55
CA GLU A 26 8.81 -7.68 6.10
C GLU A 26 10.12 -7.56 5.33
N ASN A 27 10.05 -7.25 4.04
CA ASN A 27 11.23 -7.12 3.18
C ASN A 27 11.53 -5.65 2.84
N LYS A 28 10.96 -4.68 3.57
CA LYS A 28 11.10 -3.25 3.26
C LYS A 28 12.55 -2.83 3.07
N GLU A 29 13.41 -3.17 4.03
CA GLU A 29 14.83 -2.79 3.98
C GLU A 29 15.54 -3.38 2.75
N PHE A 30 15.31 -4.66 2.46
CA PHE A 30 15.88 -5.33 1.29
C PHE A 30 15.42 -4.70 -0.02
N ILE A 31 14.12 -4.40 -0.13
CA ILE A 31 13.54 -3.74 -1.31
C ILE A 31 14.16 -2.34 -1.46
N GLU A 32 14.20 -1.54 -0.40
CA GLU A 32 14.75 -0.18 -0.41
C GLU A 32 16.25 -0.14 -0.72
N GLN A 33 17.02 -1.14 -0.28
CA GLN A 33 18.42 -1.32 -0.70
C GLN A 33 18.53 -1.53 -2.22
N GLY A 34 17.64 -2.35 -2.81
CA GLY A 34 17.63 -2.64 -4.24
C GLY A 34 17.22 -1.44 -5.12
N ILE A 35 16.45 -0.50 -4.59
CA ILE A 35 15.97 0.69 -5.32
C ILE A 35 16.61 2.01 -4.84
N PHE A 36 17.71 1.92 -4.08
CA PHE A 36 18.40 3.08 -3.52
C PHE A 36 18.69 4.17 -4.58
N PRO A 37 18.48 5.48 -4.28
CA PRO A 37 18.14 6.07 -2.98
C PRO A 37 16.63 6.14 -2.67
N CYS A 38 15.78 5.44 -3.42
CA CYS A 38 14.33 5.53 -3.26
C CYS A 38 13.83 4.70 -2.07
N LYS A 39 12.72 5.11 -1.47
CA LYS A 39 11.99 4.38 -0.43
C LYS A 39 10.61 3.95 -0.88
N ILE A 40 9.97 3.01 -0.18
CA ILE A 40 8.59 2.62 -0.42
C ILE A 40 7.66 3.03 0.73
N ASN A 41 6.45 3.43 0.38
CA ASN A 41 5.41 3.78 1.33
C ASN A 41 4.06 3.22 0.87
N ILE A 42 3.33 2.55 1.77
CA ILE A 42 1.97 2.10 1.48
C ILE A 42 1.04 3.26 1.85
N LYS A 43 0.55 3.96 0.83
CA LYS A 43 -0.17 5.22 1.01
C LYS A 43 -1.65 5.02 1.30
N LYS A 44 -2.29 4.11 0.55
CA LYS A 44 -3.73 3.84 0.70
C LYS A 44 -4.06 2.42 0.27
N ILE A 45 -5.04 1.82 0.92
CA ILE A 45 -5.55 0.48 0.64
C ILE A 45 -7.07 0.60 0.51
N ALA A 46 -7.63 0.12 -0.60
CA ALA A 46 -9.09 0.03 -0.77
C ALA A 46 -9.55 -1.42 -0.65
N ASP A 47 -10.54 -1.69 0.21
CA ASP A 47 -11.27 -2.96 0.22
C ASP A 47 -12.72 -2.74 0.62
N LYS A 48 -13.65 -3.41 -0.07
CA LYS A 48 -15.10 -3.31 0.20
C LYS A 48 -15.50 -3.94 1.53
N ASN A 49 -14.71 -4.88 2.05
CA ASN A 49 -15.00 -5.61 3.27
C ASN A 49 -14.47 -4.87 4.52
N LYS A 50 -15.38 -4.15 5.18
CA LYS A 50 -15.12 -3.38 6.41
C LYS A 50 -14.56 -4.20 7.57
N LYS A 51 -14.73 -5.54 7.57
CA LYS A 51 -14.16 -6.40 8.63
C LYS A 51 -12.64 -6.46 8.58
N ILE A 52 -12.04 -6.31 7.40
CA ILE A 52 -10.59 -6.34 7.23
C ILE A 52 -9.89 -5.25 8.04
N ALA A 53 -10.55 -4.10 8.21
CA ALA A 53 -10.05 -2.98 9.01
C ALA A 53 -9.95 -3.32 10.51
N LEU A 54 -10.77 -4.24 11.02
CA LEU A 54 -10.75 -4.68 12.41
C LEU A 54 -9.53 -5.57 12.70
N ASP A 55 -9.17 -6.43 11.75
CA ASP A 55 -8.02 -7.34 11.83
C ASP A 55 -6.69 -6.60 11.60
N ASN A 56 -6.76 -5.44 10.94
CA ASN A 56 -5.61 -4.66 10.48
C ASN A 56 -5.58 -3.26 11.09
N LYS A 57 -5.78 -3.13 12.41
CA LYS A 57 -5.88 -1.83 13.13
C LYS A 57 -4.75 -0.86 12.82
N ASN A 58 -3.54 -1.36 12.56
CA ASN A 58 -2.38 -0.55 12.20
C ASN A 58 -2.56 0.22 10.88
N TYR A 59 -3.49 -0.21 10.03
CA TYR A 59 -3.75 0.35 8.71
C TYR A 59 -5.11 1.04 8.60
N TYR A 60 -5.86 1.14 9.71
CA TYR A 60 -7.18 1.80 9.71
C TYR A 60 -7.15 3.20 9.09
N LYS A 61 -6.08 3.96 9.32
CA LYS A 61 -5.91 5.32 8.80
C LYS A 61 -5.70 5.41 7.29
N ILE A 62 -5.27 4.31 6.66
CA ILE A 62 -4.99 4.25 5.22
C ILE A 62 -5.97 3.33 4.48
N LEU A 63 -6.96 2.77 5.17
CA LEU A 63 -8.01 1.93 4.58
C LEU A 63 -9.19 2.80 4.14
N THR A 64 -9.72 2.51 2.96
CA THR A 64 -10.97 3.08 2.42
C THR A 64 -11.82 1.96 1.80
N ASP A 65 -13.13 2.19 1.66
CA ASP A 65 -14.02 1.33 0.89
C ASP A 65 -14.22 1.81 -0.57
N SER A 66 -13.60 2.93 -0.97
CA SER A 66 -13.60 3.46 -2.34
C SER A 66 -12.28 3.16 -3.07
N ALA A 67 -12.37 2.44 -4.18
CA ALA A 67 -11.22 2.22 -5.07
C ALA A 67 -10.84 3.51 -5.81
N GLU A 68 -11.81 4.37 -6.11
CA GLU A 68 -11.63 5.65 -6.78
C GLU A 68 -10.72 6.58 -5.98
N GLU A 69 -10.79 6.56 -4.65
CA GLU A 69 -9.87 7.31 -3.78
C GLU A 69 -8.40 6.90 -3.92
N VAL A 70 -8.12 5.66 -4.34
CA VAL A 70 -6.77 5.18 -4.62
C VAL A 70 -6.38 5.52 -6.05
N ILE A 71 -7.27 5.28 -7.02
CA ILE A 71 -7.02 5.52 -8.45
C ILE A 71 -6.82 7.01 -8.75
N ALA A 72 -7.60 7.88 -8.11
CA ALA A 72 -7.57 9.30 -8.35
C ALA A 72 -6.51 10.05 -7.51
N ASP A 73 -5.79 9.38 -6.61
CA ASP A 73 -4.77 10.03 -5.79
C ASP A 73 -3.49 10.28 -6.63
N PRO A 74 -3.20 11.54 -7.03
CA PRO A 74 -2.04 11.83 -7.89
C PRO A 74 -0.70 11.61 -7.18
N GLY A 75 -0.72 11.41 -5.86
CA GLY A 75 0.46 11.08 -5.09
C GLY A 75 0.69 9.57 -4.94
N ILE A 76 -0.11 8.71 -5.57
CA ILE A 76 0.17 7.27 -5.70
C ILE A 76 0.95 7.04 -7.00
N ASP A 77 2.04 6.30 -6.88
CA ASP A 77 2.96 5.98 -7.97
C ASP A 77 2.62 4.65 -8.65
N ILE A 78 2.23 3.67 -7.84
CA ILE A 78 1.96 2.30 -8.28
C ILE A 78 0.66 1.86 -7.62
N ILE A 79 -0.26 1.33 -8.41
CA ILE A 79 -1.47 0.69 -7.93
C ILE A 79 -1.32 -0.82 -8.18
N VAL A 80 -1.55 -1.61 -7.13
CA VAL A 80 -1.55 -3.07 -7.15
C VAL A 80 -2.95 -3.60 -6.93
#